data_AF-A0A0G0W6E8-F1
#
_entry.id   AF-A0A0G0W6E8-F1
#
_cell.length_a   1.000
_cell.length_b   1.000
_cell.length_c   1.000
_cell.angle_alpha   90.00
_cell.angle_beta   90.00
_cell.angle_gamma   90.00
#
_symmetry.space_group_name_H-M   'P 1'
#
loop_
_entity.id
_entity.type
_entity.pdbx_description
1 polymer ?
#
loop_
_entity_poly.entity_id
_entity_poly.type
_entity_poly.pdbx_seq_one_letter_code
_entity_poly.pdbx_strand_id
1 'polypeptide(L)'
;MNWHQRWAEIDIVAIERDTLVIVEVKTRYSHEHGLPEESITPHKLHSLERSALLYKQLHTELPDALRIDFVGIDFSHGAIPQINLIKNVST
;
A
#
# COMPACT_ATOMS: atom_id res chain seq x y z
N MET A 1 -5.40 -7.48 5.71
CA MET A 1 -5.73 -7.12 7.10
C MET A 1 -5.36 -5.66 7.24
N ASN A 2 -6.32 -4.81 7.60
CA ASN A 2 -6.03 -3.40 7.86
C ASN A 2 -5.42 -3.31 9.26
N TRP A 3 -4.26 -2.67 9.36
CA TRP A 3 -3.57 -2.42 10.61
C TRP A 3 -3.53 -0.92 10.88
N HIS A 4 -3.89 -0.54 12.10
CA HIS A 4 -3.91 0.85 12.53
C HIS A 4 -3.21 0.99 13.88
N GLN A 5 -2.39 2.04 13.98
CA GLN A 5 -1.83 2.55 15.21
C GLN A 5 -2.06 4.07 15.22
N ARG A 6 -1.97 4.73 16.38
CA ARG A 6 -2.35 6.14 16.58
C ARG A 6 -1.88 7.14 15.49
N TRP A 7 -0.79 6.86 14.78
CA TRP A 7 -0.23 7.69 13.71
C TRP A 7 0.16 6.92 12.45
N ALA A 8 -0.28 5.67 12.30
CA ALA A 8 0.14 4.80 11.21
C ALA A 8 -1.02 3.91 10.74
N GLU A 9 -1.17 3.78 9.43
CA GLU A 9 -2.21 2.98 8.79
C GLU A 9 -1.57 2.17 7.66
N ILE A 10 -1.96 0.91 7.57
CA ILE A 10 -1.56 -0.02 6.52
C ILE A 10 -2.80 -0.80 6.09
N ASP A 11 -3.15 -0.76 4.81
CA ASP A 11 -4.34 -1.46 4.31
C ASP A 11 -4.15 -2.97 4.30
N ILE A 12 -3.00 -3.45 3.83
CA ILE A 12 -2.70 -4.88 3.78
C ILE A 12 -1.26 -5.14 4.20
N VAL A 13 -1.09 -6.10 5.10
CA VAL A 13 0.18 -6.75 5.39
C VAL A 13 0.14 -8.16 4.80
N ALA A 14 1.18 -8.53 4.07
CA ALA A 14 1.35 -9.84 3.47
C ALA A 14 2.80 -10.32 3.59
N ILE A 15 3.01 -11.60 3.29
CA ILE A 15 4.34 -12.19 3.14
C ILE A 15 4.41 -12.81 1.75
N GLU A 16 5.38 -12.39 0.94
CA GLU A 16 5.69 -13.03 -0.34
C GLU A 16 7.10 -13.62 -0.24
N ARG A 17 7.17 -14.96 -0.15
CA ARG A 17 8.43 -15.69 0.12
C ARG A 17 9.05 -15.22 1.45
N ASP A 18 10.23 -14.62 1.40
CA ASP A 18 10.98 -14.14 2.57
C ASP A 18 10.95 -12.60 2.64
N THR A 19 9.81 -12.00 2.32
CA THR A 19 9.65 -10.55 2.27
C THR A 19 8.33 -10.15 2.91
N LEU A 20 8.41 -9.26 3.90
CA LEU A 20 7.27 -8.55 4.46
C LEU A 20 6.81 -7.50 3.44
N VAL A 21 5.56 -7.62 3.00
CA VAL A 21 4.96 -6.75 1.99
C VAL A 21 3.86 -5.92 2.63
N ILE A 22 4.04 -4.61 2.60
CA ILE A 22 3.03 -3.62 2.97
C ILE A 22 2.35 -3.17 1.69
N VAL A 23 1.03 -3.19 1.61
CA VAL A 23 0.29 -2.77 0.42
C VAL A 23 -0.65 -1.64 0.79
N GLU A 24 -0.52 -0.51 0.10
CA GLU A 24 -1.53 0.56 0.07
C GLU A 24 -2.54 0.26 -1.03
N VAL A 25 -3.83 0.45 -0.75
CA VAL A 25 -4.92 0.21 -1.69
C VAL A 25 -5.65 1.51 -1.96
N LYS A 26 -5.84 1.85 -3.24
CA LYS A 26 -6.62 3.03 -3.63
C LYS A 26 -7.74 2.68 -4.57
N THR A 27 -8.97 2.98 -4.15
CA THR A 27 -10.16 2.83 -4.97
C THR A 27 -10.63 4.16 -5.55
N ARG A 28 -11.04 4.13 -6.82
CA ARG A 28 -11.67 5.25 -7.54
C ARG A 28 -12.96 4.81 -8.22
N TYR A 29 -13.96 5.68 -8.18
CA TYR A 29 -15.23 5.53 -8.93
C TYR A 29 -15.35 6.55 -10.08
N SER A 30 -14.48 7.56 -10.10
CA SER A 30 -14.33 8.55 -11.15
C SER A 30 -12.88 9.06 -11.16
N HIS A 31 -12.48 9.71 -12.26
CA HIS A 31 -11.14 10.32 -12.41
C HIS A 31 -11.12 11.84 -12.16
N GLU A 32 -12.16 12.40 -11.52
CA GLU A 32 -12.21 13.84 -11.17
C GLU A 32 -11.03 14.27 -10.28
N HIS A 33 -10.43 13.32 -9.56
CA HIS A 33 -9.26 13.51 -8.69
C HIS A 33 -8.04 12.71 -9.16
N GLY A 34 -7.95 12.45 -10.46
CA GLY A 34 -6.88 11.65 -11.06
C GLY A 34 -7.06 10.14 -10.89
N LEU A 35 -6.13 9.42 -11.49
CA LEU A 35 -6.00 7.96 -11.43
C LEU A 35 -5.61 7.51 -10.02
N PRO A 36 -5.89 6.25 -9.62
CA PRO A 36 -5.45 5.71 -8.33
C PRO A 36 -3.95 5.92 -8.07
N GLU A 37 -3.10 5.60 -9.05
CA GLU A 37 -1.64 5.68 -8.97
C GLU A 37 -1.10 7.10 -8.78
N GLU A 38 -1.81 8.13 -9.25
CA GLU A 38 -1.44 9.54 -9.04
C GLU A 38 -1.54 9.95 -7.57
N SER A 39 -2.19 9.14 -6.72
CA SER A 39 -2.25 9.35 -5.28
C SER A 39 -0.96 8.95 -4.54
N ILE A 40 -0.05 8.22 -5.19
CA ILE A 40 1.26 7.85 -4.64
C ILE A 40 2.21 9.05 -4.74
N THR A 41 2.03 10.00 -3.84
CA THR A 41 2.91 11.17 -3.74
C THR A 41 4.14 10.86 -2.88
N PRO A 42 5.25 11.63 -3.02
CA PRO A 42 6.42 11.47 -2.14
C PRO A 42 6.09 11.58 -0.65
N HIS A 43 5.16 12.47 -0.28
CA HIS A 43 4.69 12.60 1.10
C HIS A 43 3.98 11.33 1.58
N LYS A 44 3.14 10.73 0.72
CA LYS A 44 2.44 9.48 1.01
C LYS A 44 3.43 8.32 1.17
N LEU A 45 4.39 8.19 0.25
CA LEU A 45 5.43 7.16 0.32
C LEU A 45 6.22 7.23 1.63
N HIS A 46 6.66 8.41 2.02
CA HIS A 46 7.38 8.59 3.29
C HIS A 46 6.51 8.26 4.53
N SER A 47 5.20 8.52 4.48
CA SER A 47 4.28 8.09 5.54
C SER A 47 4.12 6.57 5.59
N LEU A 48 4.07 5.91 4.43
CA LEU A 48 3.99 4.46 4.31
C LEU A 48 5.28 3.80 4.79
N GLU A 49 6.44 4.33 4.42
CA GLU A 49 7.75 3.87 4.90
C GLU A 49 7.83 3.91 6.43
N ARG A 50 7.42 5.02 7.05
CA ARG A 50 7.36 5.13 8.52
C ARG A 50 6.43 4.10 9.14
N SER A 51 5.25 3.90 8.56
CA SER A 51 4.28 2.93 9.04
C SER A 51 4.80 1.50 8.90
N ALA A 52 5.43 1.19 7.77
CA ALA A 52 6.03 -0.09 7.46
C ALA A 52 7.19 -0.43 8.41
N LEU A 53 8.08 0.54 8.67
CA LEU A 53 9.17 0.39 9.63
C LEU A 53 8.64 0.18 11.06
N LEU A 54 7.63 0.95 11.48
CA LEU A 54 7.00 0.76 12.79
C LEU A 54 6.38 -0.62 12.90
N TYR A 55 5.66 -1.08 11.87
CA TYR A 55 5.08 -2.41 11.85
C TYR A 55 6.15 -3.49 11.99
N LYS A 56 7.25 -3.38 11.23
CA LYS A 56 8.39 -4.31 11.31
C LYS A 56 9.05 -4.31 12.68
N GLN A 57 9.21 -3.16 13.31
CA GLN A 57 9.78 -3.05 14.67
C GLN A 57 8.92 -3.74 15.73
N LEU A 58 7.59 -3.73 15.54
CA LEU A 58 6.65 -4.36 16.46
C LEU A 58 6.50 -5.88 16.22
N HIS A 59 6.95 -6.38 15.06
CA HIS A 59 6.81 -7.78 14.64
C HIS A 59 8.17 -8.32 14.14
N THR A 60 9.11 -8.45 15.08
CA THR A 60 10.49 -8.88 14.78
C THR A 60 10.59 -10.33 14.32
N GLU A 61 9.55 -11.13 14.51
CA GLU A 61 9.42 -12.51 14.06
C GLU A 61 9.13 -12.65 12.55
N LEU A 62 8.77 -11.56 11.87
CA LEU A 62 8.48 -11.55 10.42
C LEU A 62 9.76 -11.38 9.59
N PRO A 63 9.73 -11.64 8.26
CA PRO A 63 10.91 -11.50 7.41
C PRO A 63 11.54 -10.10 7.45
N ASP A 64 12.88 -10.03 7.31
CA ASP A 64 13.63 -8.77 7.38
C ASP A 64 13.54 -7.93 6.12
N ALA A 65 13.46 -8.58 4.95
CA ALA A 65 13.21 -7.85 3.71
C ALA A 65 11.83 -7.20 3.77
N LEU A 66 11.79 -5.90 3.48
CA LEU A 66 10.59 -5.07 3.50
C LEU A 66 10.34 -4.53 2.10
N ARG A 67 9.09 -4.61 1.65
CA ARG A 67 8.63 -4.04 0.39
C ARG A 67 7.32 -3.29 0.59
N ILE A 68 7.17 -2.19 -0.14
CA ILE A 68 5.91 -1.48 -0.24
C ILE A 68 5.36 -1.64 -1.66
N ASP A 69 4.16 -2.18 -1.77
CA ASP A 69 3.39 -2.32 -3.00
C ASP A 69 2.19 -1.38 -2.97
N PHE A 70 1.62 -1.12 -4.15
CA PHE A 70 0.39 -0.35 -4.30
C PHE A 70 -0.59 -1.10 -5.18
N VAL A 71 -1.86 -1.09 -4.80
CA VAL A 71 -2.96 -1.60 -5.60
C VAL A 71 -3.94 -0.49 -5.92
N GLY A 72 -4.05 -0.14 -7.20
CA GLY A 72 -5.10 0.71 -7.72
C GLY A 72 -6.32 -0.13 -8.11
N ILE A 73 -7.52 0.29 -7.70
CA ILE A 73 -8.80 -0.31 -8.07
C ILE A 73 -9.67 0.78 -8.70
N ASP A 74 -9.96 0.64 -9.99
CA ASP A 74 -10.66 1.66 -10.77
C ASP A 74 -12.01 1.15 -11.30
N PHE A 75 -13.10 1.72 -10.79
CA PHE A 75 -14.49 1.46 -11.17
C PHE A 75 -15.04 2.47 -12.20
N SER A 76 -14.23 3.43 -12.67
CA SER A 76 -14.70 4.50 -13.58
C SER A 76 -15.30 3.98 -14.90
N HIS A 77 -14.94 2.76 -15.31
CA HIS A 77 -15.38 2.14 -16.56
C HIS A 77 -16.52 1.12 -16.40
N GLY A 78 -17.11 0.98 -15.21
CA GLY A 78 -18.26 0.12 -14.96
C GLY A 78 -18.16 -0.75 -13.72
N ALA A 79 -19.03 -1.76 -13.63
CA ALA A 79 -19.17 -2.61 -12.43
C ALA A 79 -17.98 -3.55 -12.18
N ILE A 80 -17.21 -3.89 -13.22
CA ILE A 80 -15.99 -4.70 -13.10
C ILE A 80 -14.81 -3.72 -12.99
N PRO A 81 -14.10 -3.68 -11.86
CA PRO A 81 -12.99 -2.76 -11.71
C PRO A 81 -11.76 -3.21 -12.49
N GLN A 82 -10.97 -2.26 -12.95
CA GLN A 82 -9.60 -2.50 -13.36
C GLN A 82 -8.70 -2.49 -12.12
N ILE A 83 -7.89 -3.52 -11.96
CA ILE A 83 -6.98 -3.68 -10.82
C ILE A 83 -5.56 -3.64 -11.33
N ASN A 84 -4.74 -2.73 -10.79
CA ASN A 84 -3.32 -2.62 -11.12
C ASN A 84 -2.47 -2.78 -9.86
N LEU A 85 -1.54 -3.73 -9.88
CA LEU A 85 -0.56 -3.94 -8.82
C LEU A 85 0.79 -3.38 -9.27
N ILE A 86 1.29 -2.39 -8.54
CA ILE A 86 2.62 -1.83 -8.72
C ILE A 86 3.47 -2.30 -7.56
N LYS A 87 4.51 -3.09 -7.85
CA LYS A 87 5.45 -3.57 -6.83
C LYS A 87 6.59 -2.58 -6.63
N ASN A 88 7.11 -2.49 -5.40
CA ASN A 88 8.26 -1.64 -5.03
C ASN A 88 8.03 -0.15 -5.37
N VAL A 89 7.00 0.46 -4.78
CA VAL A 89 6.70 1.89 -5.01
C VAL A 89 7.58 2.86 -4.20
N SER A 90 8.43 2.32 -3.33
CA SER A 90 9.40 3.03 -2.49
C SER A 90 10.83 2.55 -2.83
N THR A 91 11.83 3.39 -2.54
CA THR A 91 13.25 3.21 -2.95
C THR A 91 14.05 2.46 -1.90
#